data_AF-A0A933Q7E1-F1
#
_entry.id   AF-A0A933Q7E1-F1
#
_cell.length_a   1.000
_cell.length_b   1.000
_cell.length_c   1.000
_cell.angle_alpha   90.00
_cell.angle_beta   90.00
_cell.angle_gamma   90.00
#
_symmetry.space_group_name_H-M   'P 1'
#
loop_
_entity.id
_entity.type
_entity.pdbx_description
1 polymer ?
#
loop_
_entity_poly.entity_id
_entity_poly.type
_entity_poly.pdbx_seq_one_letter_code
_entity_poly.pdbx_strand_id
1 'polypeptide(L)'
;MTNPGTRPSQGGVALLEVLIAILIVSFGILGIIGLQANSIALTSDARYRVDAGAFAERLIAEMWVDPINLANYAYGGSGAVPGPLAAWYANVTTGSGALPGADTFKPTVTIGADNLVTVTIRWSPPGGTVHNHVVVANINQNPEN
;
A
#
# COMPACT_ATOMS: atom_id res chain seq x y z
N MET A 1 -5.38 81.14 5.24
CA MET A 1 -6.53 80.24 5.04
C MET A 1 -5.99 78.86 4.71
N THR A 2 -5.95 77.95 5.69
CA THR A 2 -5.63 76.53 5.47
C THR A 2 -6.47 75.72 6.46
N ASN A 3 -7.43 74.97 5.93
CA ASN A 3 -8.37 74.15 6.70
C ASN A 3 -7.71 72.78 6.97
N PRO A 4 -7.52 72.34 8.23
CA PRO A 4 -7.00 71.00 8.52
C PRO A 4 -8.14 69.99 8.39
N GLY A 5 -8.06 69.14 7.37
CA GLY A 5 -8.99 68.02 7.21
C GLY A 5 -8.83 67.01 8.34
N THR A 6 -9.90 66.80 9.10
CA THR A 6 -9.99 65.74 10.11
C THR A 6 -9.94 64.38 9.43
N ARG A 7 -8.90 63.59 9.72
CA ARG A 7 -8.83 62.18 9.28
C ARG A 7 -9.83 61.36 10.11
N PRO A 8 -10.78 60.64 9.49
CA PRO A 8 -11.69 59.79 10.25
C PRO A 8 -10.89 58.66 10.92
N SER A 9 -11.18 58.39 12.20
CA SER A 9 -10.59 57.27 12.92
C SER A 9 -11.26 55.97 12.49
N GLN A 10 -10.54 55.19 11.68
CA GLN A 10 -10.93 53.86 11.23
C GLN A 10 -10.62 52.85 12.35
N GLY A 11 -11.34 52.94 13.48
CA GLY A 11 -10.92 52.30 14.74
C GLY A 11 -11.71 51.08 15.20
N GLY A 12 -12.85 50.74 14.57
CA GLY A 12 -13.76 49.71 15.10
C GLY A 12 -13.82 48.39 14.32
N VAL A 13 -13.51 48.42 13.02
CA VAL A 13 -13.72 47.27 12.12
C VAL A 13 -12.49 46.36 12.02
N ALA A 14 -11.30 46.84 12.41
CA ALA A 14 -10.04 46.10 12.27
C ALA A 14 -10.02 44.74 13.03
N LEU A 15 -10.62 44.67 14.22
CA LEU A 15 -10.71 43.41 14.97
C LEU A 15 -11.65 42.40 14.31
N LEU A 16 -12.77 42.87 13.74
CA LEU A 16 -13.69 42.03 13.00
C LEU A 16 -13.04 41.50 11.71
N GLU A 17 -12.30 42.37 11.01
CA GLU A 17 -11.57 42.03 9.79
C GLU A 17 -10.51 40.95 10.05
N VAL A 18 -9.74 41.07 11.14
CA VAL A 18 -8.77 40.05 11.56
C VAL A 18 -9.47 38.74 11.96
N LEU A 19 -10.60 38.80 12.68
CA LEU A 19 -11.34 37.60 13.05
C LEU A 19 -11.87 36.85 11.82
N ILE A 20 -12.42 37.57 10.84
CA ILE A 20 -12.90 37.01 9.58
C ILE A 20 -11.73 36.44 8.77
N ALA A 21 -10.59 37.15 8.71
CA ALA A 21 -9.40 36.66 8.02
C ALA A 21 -8.88 35.36 8.65
N ILE A 22 -8.76 35.29 9.98
CA ILE A 22 -8.37 34.08 10.69
C ILE A 22 -9.36 32.95 10.42
N LEU A 23 -10.67 33.23 10.49
CA LEU A 23 -11.72 32.23 10.23
C LEU A 23 -11.59 31.61 8.83
N ILE A 24 -11.44 32.45 7.80
CA ILE A 24 -11.27 32.01 6.42
C ILE A 24 -9.99 31.18 6.27
N VAL A 25 -8.87 31.64 6.85
CA VAL A 25 -7.59 30.92 6.81
C VAL A 25 -7.69 29.58 7.53
N SER A 26 -8.37 29.52 8.68
CA SER A 26 -8.59 28.26 9.42
C SER A 26 -9.37 27.25 8.59
N PHE A 27 -10.44 27.66 7.90
CA PHE A 27 -11.17 26.77 6.99
C PHE A 27 -10.32 26.32 5.79
N GLY A 28 -9.51 27.23 5.24
CA GLY A 28 -8.56 26.89 4.17
C GLY A 28 -7.57 25.81 4.59
N ILE A 29 -6.97 25.93 5.78
CA ILE A 29 -6.03 24.94 6.32
C ILE A 29 -6.72 23.58 6.53
N LEU A 30 -7.93 23.56 7.10
CA LEU A 30 -8.70 22.32 7.30
C LEU A 30 -9.00 21.62 5.96
N GLY A 31 -9.36 22.38 4.92
CA GLY A 31 -9.57 21.84 3.58
C GLY A 31 -8.32 21.17 3.01
N ILE A 32 -7.15 21.81 3.16
CA ILE A 32 -5.88 21.26 2.67
C ILE A 32 -5.46 20.04 3.49
N ILE A 33 -5.68 20.02 4.80
CA ILE A 33 -5.40 18.83 5.64
C ILE A 33 -6.26 17.65 5.19
N GLY A 34 -7.54 17.87 4.89
CA GLY A 34 -8.42 16.83 4.35
C GLY A 34 -7.91 16.26 3.02
N LEU A 35 -7.47 17.12 2.11
CA LEU A 35 -6.86 16.69 0.85
C LEU A 35 -5.56 15.91 1.07
N GLN A 36 -4.66 16.41 1.92
CA GLN A 36 -3.39 15.74 2.24
C GLN A 36 -3.62 14.35 2.83
N ALA A 37 -4.55 14.21 3.77
CA ALA A 37 -4.90 12.92 4.36
C ALA A 37 -5.40 11.93 3.30
N ASN A 38 -6.24 12.39 2.37
CA ASN A 38 -6.72 11.56 1.27
C ASN A 38 -5.59 11.16 0.30
N SER A 39 -4.71 12.09 -0.07
CA SER A 39 -3.56 11.82 -0.93
C SER A 39 -2.60 10.80 -0.30
N ILE A 40 -2.39 10.86 1.01
CA ILE A 40 -1.58 9.87 1.75
C ILE A 40 -2.23 8.49 1.66
N ALA A 41 -3.54 8.39 1.93
CA ALA A 41 -4.25 7.12 1.85
C ALA A 41 -4.17 6.47 0.46
N LEU A 42 -4.37 7.27 -0.60
CA LEU A 42 -4.23 6.80 -1.99
C LEU A 42 -2.80 6.36 -2.32
N THR A 43 -1.80 7.09 -1.83
CA THR A 43 -0.38 6.76 -2.04
C THR A 43 0.00 5.47 -1.31
N SER A 44 -0.45 5.29 -0.07
CA SER A 44 -0.25 4.05 0.69
C SER A 44 -0.88 2.85 -0.01
N ASP A 45 -2.10 2.99 -0.51
CA ASP A 45 -2.80 1.92 -1.21
C ASP A 45 -2.10 1.54 -2.54
N ALA A 46 -1.64 2.53 -3.30
CA ALA A 46 -0.80 2.30 -4.47
C ALA A 46 0.53 1.61 -4.10
N ARG A 47 1.15 2.00 -2.98
CA ARG A 47 2.38 1.38 -2.49
C ARG A 47 2.17 -0.10 -2.16
N TYR A 48 1.09 -0.46 -1.48
CA TYR A 48 0.78 -1.86 -1.17
C TYR A 48 0.61 -2.72 -2.43
N ARG A 49 0.02 -2.18 -3.49
CA ARG A 49 -0.07 -2.87 -4.79
C ARG A 49 1.30 -3.13 -5.42
N VAL A 50 2.20 -2.15 -5.36
CA VAL A 50 3.57 -2.29 -5.87
C VAL A 50 4.34 -3.32 -5.04
N ASP A 51 4.24 -3.26 -3.72
CA ASP A 51 4.91 -4.22 -2.83
C ASP A 51 4.38 -5.64 -3.04
N ALA A 52 3.07 -5.83 -3.19
CA ALA A 52 2.48 -7.12 -3.53
C ALA A 52 3.01 -7.69 -4.86
N GLY A 53 3.11 -6.84 -5.90
CA GLY A 53 3.70 -7.23 -7.17
C GLY A 53 5.17 -7.66 -7.01
N ALA A 54 5.97 -6.86 -6.32
CA ALA A 54 7.38 -7.17 -6.08
C ALA A 54 7.57 -8.46 -5.28
N PHE A 55 6.73 -8.74 -4.28
CA PHE A 55 6.76 -10.00 -3.54
C PHE A 55 6.42 -11.20 -4.43
N ALA A 56 5.41 -11.08 -5.30
CA ALA A 56 5.04 -12.15 -6.22
C ALA A 56 6.16 -12.41 -7.25
N GLU A 57 6.68 -11.37 -7.89
CA GLU A 57 7.74 -11.45 -8.88
C GLU A 57 9.02 -12.07 -8.30
N ARG A 58 9.40 -11.65 -7.09
CA ARG A 58 10.58 -12.21 -6.41
C ARG A 58 10.42 -13.72 -6.14
N LEU A 59 9.24 -14.16 -5.71
CA LEU A 59 8.97 -15.58 -5.47
C LEU A 59 9.02 -16.39 -6.77
N ILE A 60 8.40 -15.87 -7.84
CA ILE A 60 8.46 -16.52 -9.15
C ILE A 60 9.90 -16.64 -9.63
N ALA A 61 10.70 -15.57 -9.51
CA ALA A 61 12.12 -15.60 -9.87
C ALA A 61 12.92 -16.63 -9.06
N GLU A 62 12.61 -16.78 -7.77
CA GLU A 62 13.23 -17.81 -6.92
C GLU A 62 12.91 -19.22 -7.41
N MET A 63 11.64 -19.49 -7.76
CA MET A 63 11.22 -20.79 -8.30
C MET A 63 11.83 -21.09 -9.68
N TRP A 64 12.12 -20.07 -10.50
CA TRP A 64 12.86 -20.25 -11.76
C TRP A 64 14.30 -20.72 -11.57
N VAL A 65 14.90 -20.38 -10.42
CA VAL A 65 16.27 -20.83 -10.07
C VAL A 65 16.25 -22.24 -9.46
N ASP A 66 15.13 -22.65 -8.87
CA ASP A 66 14.96 -24.00 -8.31
C ASP A 66 13.72 -24.73 -8.89
N PRO A 67 13.72 -25.02 -10.21
CA PRO A 67 12.57 -25.62 -10.86
C PRO A 67 12.32 -27.08 -10.42
N ILE A 68 13.34 -27.75 -9.86
CA ILE A 68 13.26 -29.15 -9.42
C ILE A 68 12.38 -29.27 -8.17
N ASN A 69 12.39 -28.27 -7.29
CA ASN A 69 11.69 -28.32 -6.01
C ASN A 69 10.35 -27.56 -6.00
N LEU A 70 9.75 -27.29 -7.16
CA LEU A 70 8.50 -26.51 -7.27
C LEU A 70 7.38 -26.98 -6.33
N ALA A 71 7.21 -28.30 -6.18
CA ALA A 71 6.20 -28.88 -5.30
C ALA A 71 6.39 -28.50 -3.83
N ASN A 72 7.62 -28.22 -3.39
CA ASN A 72 7.94 -27.81 -2.03
C ASN A 72 7.58 -26.34 -1.74
N TYR A 73 7.24 -25.55 -2.77
CA TYR A 73 6.74 -24.19 -2.60
C TYR A 73 5.21 -24.12 -2.47
N ALA A 74 4.49 -25.22 -2.72
CA ALA A 74 3.04 -25.25 -2.65
C ALA A 74 2.53 -24.94 -1.22
N TYR A 75 1.67 -23.94 -1.11
CA TYR A 75 1.07 -23.53 0.15
C TYR A 75 -0.37 -23.07 -0.04
N GLY A 76 -1.32 -23.83 0.50
CA GLY A 76 -2.76 -23.55 0.38
C GLY A 76 -3.29 -22.45 1.30
N GLY A 77 -2.44 -21.77 2.09
CA GLY A 77 -2.88 -20.75 3.04
C GLY A 77 -3.27 -21.28 4.43
N SER A 78 -3.03 -22.56 4.70
CA SER A 78 -3.31 -23.20 5.99
C SER A 78 -2.22 -24.20 6.36
N GLY A 79 -2.02 -24.44 7.66
CA GLY A 79 -0.98 -25.35 8.14
C GLY A 79 0.41 -24.73 8.18
N ALA A 80 1.42 -25.58 8.34
CA ALA A 80 2.82 -25.16 8.39
C ALA A 80 3.26 -24.59 7.03
N VAL A 81 3.94 -23.44 7.07
CA VAL A 81 4.54 -22.85 5.87
C VAL A 81 5.72 -23.73 5.44
N PRO A 82 5.83 -24.11 4.15
CA PRO A 82 6.96 -24.88 3.67
C PRO A 82 8.29 -24.16 3.90
N GLY A 83 9.35 -24.93 4.19
CA GLY A 83 10.68 -24.39 4.47
C GLY A 83 11.19 -23.40 3.42
N PRO A 84 11.15 -23.74 2.11
CA PRO A 84 11.58 -22.82 1.04
C PRO A 84 10.78 -21.50 1.01
N LEU A 85 9.49 -21.55 1.37
CA LEU A 85 8.60 -20.39 1.36
C LEU A 85 8.70 -19.53 2.63
N ALA A 86 9.32 -20.02 3.70
CA ALA A 86 9.24 -19.43 5.03
C ALA A 86 9.74 -17.98 5.10
N ALA A 87 10.88 -17.69 4.46
CA ALA A 87 11.45 -16.35 4.44
C ALA A 87 10.58 -15.36 3.64
N TRP A 88 10.10 -15.78 2.46
CA TRP A 88 9.17 -14.99 1.65
C TRP A 88 7.87 -14.71 2.42
N TYR A 89 7.29 -15.75 3.03
CA TYR A 89 6.05 -15.64 3.78
C TYR A 89 6.19 -14.67 4.95
N ALA A 90 7.31 -14.73 5.68
CA ALA A 90 7.60 -13.81 6.77
C ALA A 90 7.71 -12.36 6.27
N ASN A 91 8.33 -12.12 5.12
CA ASN A 91 8.43 -10.78 4.54
C ASN A 91 7.06 -10.22 4.13
N VAL A 92 6.17 -11.05 3.59
CA VAL A 92 4.81 -10.64 3.20
C VAL A 92 3.92 -10.36 4.42
N THR A 93 4.09 -11.11 5.52
CA THR A 93 3.13 -11.09 6.65
C THR A 93 3.60 -10.37 7.91
N THR A 94 4.91 -10.41 8.24
CA THR A 94 5.44 -9.87 9.51
C THR A 94 6.71 -9.04 9.36
N GLY A 95 7.30 -8.96 8.16
CA GLY A 95 8.51 -8.18 7.88
C GLY A 95 8.29 -6.67 7.91
N SER A 96 9.37 -5.90 7.77
CA SER A 96 9.34 -4.43 7.76
C SER A 96 8.58 -3.83 6.57
N GLY A 97 8.37 -4.61 5.49
CA GLY A 97 7.52 -4.27 4.35
C GLY A 97 6.25 -5.13 4.27
N ALA A 98 5.82 -5.72 5.38
CA ALA A 98 4.64 -6.57 5.40
C ALA A 98 3.40 -5.82 4.91
N LEU A 99 2.57 -6.55 4.17
CA LEU A 99 1.30 -6.02 3.71
C LEU A 99 0.28 -6.07 4.86
N PRO A 100 -0.54 -5.01 5.04
CA PRO A 100 -1.48 -4.95 6.13
C PRO A 100 -2.52 -6.08 6.02
N GLY A 101 -2.75 -6.82 7.11
CA GLY A 101 -3.72 -7.92 7.17
C GLY A 101 -3.34 -9.19 6.40
N ALA A 102 -2.13 -9.29 5.84
CA ALA A 102 -1.69 -10.49 5.10
C ALA A 102 -1.48 -11.71 6.00
N ASP A 103 -1.28 -11.52 7.30
CA ASP A 103 -1.25 -12.57 8.33
C ASP A 103 -2.62 -13.25 8.52
N THR A 104 -3.69 -12.46 8.39
CA THR A 104 -5.08 -12.90 8.41
C THR A 104 -5.48 -13.50 7.06
N PHE A 105 -5.18 -12.79 5.97
CA PHE A 105 -5.44 -13.21 4.59
C PHE A 105 -4.19 -13.84 3.98
N LYS A 106 -3.78 -14.98 4.55
CA LYS A 106 -2.53 -15.67 4.22
C LYS A 106 -2.32 -15.79 2.71
N PRO A 107 -1.13 -15.45 2.19
CA PRO A 107 -0.83 -15.65 0.79
C PRO A 107 -0.86 -17.15 0.45
N THR A 108 -1.15 -17.49 -0.80
CA THR A 108 -1.20 -18.87 -1.28
C THR A 108 -0.35 -19.04 -2.52
N VAL A 109 0.19 -20.26 -2.65
CA VAL A 109 0.99 -20.69 -3.80
C VAL A 109 0.44 -22.04 -4.21
N THR A 110 -0.07 -22.14 -5.43
CA THR A 110 -0.60 -23.39 -5.97
C THR A 110 0.17 -23.77 -7.21
N ILE A 111 0.50 -25.06 -7.33
CA ILE A 111 1.21 -25.63 -8.47
C ILE A 111 0.21 -26.51 -9.21
N GLY A 112 -0.18 -26.09 -10.41
CA GLY A 112 -1.10 -26.80 -11.29
C GLY A 112 -0.38 -27.79 -12.21
N ALA A 113 -1.12 -28.27 -13.22
CA ALA A 113 -0.53 -29.04 -14.32
C ALA A 113 0.53 -28.23 -15.06
N ASP A 114 1.47 -28.92 -15.72
CA ASP A 114 2.55 -28.32 -16.52
C ASP A 114 3.35 -27.25 -15.77
N ASN A 115 3.58 -27.45 -14.46
CA ASN A 115 4.28 -26.51 -13.59
C ASN A 115 3.71 -25.09 -13.61
N LEU A 116 2.39 -24.95 -13.78
CA LEU A 116 1.70 -23.68 -13.72
C LEU A 116 1.60 -23.20 -12.26
N VAL A 117 2.48 -22.29 -11.88
CA VAL A 117 2.49 -21.68 -10.56
C VAL A 117 1.51 -20.51 -10.52
N THR A 118 0.59 -20.53 -9.57
CA THR A 118 -0.27 -19.39 -9.24
C THR A 118 0.05 -18.90 -7.84
N VAL A 119 0.58 -17.68 -7.75
CA VAL A 119 0.87 -16.96 -6.50
C VAL A 119 -0.24 -15.95 -6.26
N THR A 120 -0.87 -16.03 -5.09
CA THR A 120 -1.96 -15.15 -4.66
C THR A 120 -1.55 -14.43 -3.39
N ILE A 121 -1.51 -13.11 -3.42
CA ILE A 121 -1.18 -12.26 -2.27
C ILE A 121 -2.38 -11.37 -1.97
N ARG A 122 -2.79 -11.35 -0.70
CA ARG A 122 -3.95 -10.58 -0.23
C ARG A 122 -3.54 -9.65 0.89
N TRP A 123 -4.15 -8.48 0.93
CA TRP A 123 -3.95 -7.49 1.98
C TRP A 123 -5.23 -6.69 2.20
N SER A 124 -5.36 -6.10 3.38
CA SER A 124 -6.46 -5.22 3.75
C SER A 124 -5.89 -3.99 4.45
N PRO A 125 -5.94 -2.80 3.83
CA PRO A 125 -5.59 -1.56 4.49
C PRO A 125 -6.43 -1.36 5.76
N PRO A 126 -5.94 -0.61 6.76
CA PRO A 126 -6.71 -0.32 7.98
C PRO A 126 -8.06 0.34 7.64
N GLY A 127 -9.18 -0.29 8.01
CA GLY A 127 -10.53 0.19 7.70
C GLY A 127 -10.93 0.07 6.22
N GLY A 128 -10.09 -0.54 5.38
CA GLY A 128 -10.34 -0.79 3.96
C GLY A 128 -11.00 -2.14 3.68
N THR A 129 -11.17 -2.43 2.39
CA THR A 129 -11.62 -3.75 1.92
C THR A 129 -10.42 -4.63 1.59
N VAL A 130 -10.67 -5.94 1.50
CA VAL A 130 -9.61 -6.89 1.14
C VAL A 130 -9.29 -6.75 -0.35
N HIS A 131 -8.01 -6.58 -0.65
CA HIS A 131 -7.44 -6.57 -1.98
C HIS A 131 -6.72 -7.88 -2.28
N ASN A 132 -6.55 -8.17 -3.57
CA ASN A 132 -5.90 -9.37 -4.06
C ASN A 132 -5.00 -9.04 -5.26
N HIS A 133 -3.83 -9.66 -5.31
CA HIS A 133 -2.92 -9.65 -6.44
C HIS A 133 -2.54 -11.09 -6.78
N VAL A 134 -2.71 -11.47 -8.05
CA VAL A 134 -2.49 -12.83 -8.54
C VAL A 134 -1.49 -12.78 -9.69
N VAL A 135 -0.44 -13.57 -9.58
CA VAL A 135 0.54 -13.79 -10.65
C VAL A 135 0.52 -15.27 -11.02
N VAL A 136 0.48 -15.53 -12.33
CA VAL A 136 0.53 -16.88 -12.88
C VAL A 136 1.77 -16.97 -13.77
N ALA A 137 2.59 -17.98 -13.53
CA ALA A 137 3.78 -18.26 -14.32
C ALA A 137 3.88 -19.76 -14.59
N ASN A 138 4.32 -20.12 -15.80
CA ASN A 138 4.66 -21.50 -16.12
C ASN A 138 6.18 -21.67 -15.98
N ILE A 139 6.62 -22.59 -15.12
CA ILE A 139 8.04 -22.81 -14.83
C ILE A 139 8.48 -24.16 -15.39
N ASN A 140 9.08 -24.14 -16.58
CA ASN A 140 9.61 -25.34 -17.21
C ASN A 140 11.12 -25.43 -17.05
N GLN A 141 11.62 -26.65 -16.88
CA GLN A 141 13.05 -26.92 -16.97
C GLN A 141 13.51 -26.71 -18.42
N ASN A 142 14.61 -25.97 -18.58
CA ASN A 142 15.28 -25.89 -19.87
C ASN A 142 15.94 -27.25 -20.17
N PRO A 143 15.69 -27.89 -21.33
CA PRO A 143 16.12 -29.27 -21.61
C PRO A 143 17.64 -29.48 -21.78
N GLU A 144 18.45 -28.46 -21.51
CA GLU A 144 19.91 -28.44 -21.76
C GLU A 144 20.76 -28.22 -20.49
N ASN A 145 20.20 -28.53 -19.32
CA ASN A 145 20.89 -28.79 -18.05
C ASN A 145 20.23 -29.97 -17.31
#